data_AF-A0A1A3C9D7-F1
#
_entry.id   AF-A0A1A3C9D7-F1
#
_cell.length_a   1.000
_cell.length_b   1.000
_cell.length_c   1.000
_cell.angle_alpha   90.00
_cell.angle_beta   90.00
_cell.angle_gamma   90.00
#
_symmetry.space_group_name_H-M   'P 1'
#
loop_
_entity.id
_entity.type
_entity.pdbx_description
1 polymer ?
#
loop_
_entity_poly.entity_id
_entity_poly.type
_entity_poly.pdbx_seq_one_letter_code
_entity_poly.pdbx_strand_id
1 'polypeptide(L)'
;MSHFANTSRDEELEIRTDNAAPKAMPSHNGATVRSKPLTHERVVAVIIRAVRAIHTSFSGLELNGDTNLALDLGLESASRVELLLEVERALDIALDVGTVAVFSELTIAELADLILPKLQDDGVYRLPIT
;
A
#
# COMPACT_ATOMS: atom_id res chain seq x y z
N MET A 1 4.57 52.19 -33.29
CA MET A 1 5.33 50.92 -33.23
C MET A 1 6.80 51.26 -33.01
N SER A 2 7.29 51.05 -31.79
CA SER A 2 8.68 51.36 -31.41
C SER A 2 9.56 50.12 -31.56
N HIS A 3 10.64 50.31 -32.34
CA HIS A 3 11.98 49.71 -32.33
C HIS A 3 12.23 48.45 -31.49
N PHE A 4 12.95 47.48 -32.06
CA PHE A 4 14.32 47.13 -31.61
C PHE A 4 15.11 46.42 -32.72
N ALA A 5 16.35 46.86 -32.90
CA ALA A 5 17.36 46.31 -33.79
C ALA A 5 18.03 45.08 -33.16
N ASN A 6 18.63 44.24 -34.01
CA ASN A 6 20.06 43.87 -34.01
C ASN A 6 20.24 42.42 -34.49
N THR A 7 20.80 42.25 -35.69
CA THR A 7 21.22 40.96 -36.24
C THR A 7 22.76 40.89 -36.26
N SER A 8 23.26 39.66 -36.14
CA SER A 8 24.64 39.21 -36.35
C SER A 8 25.68 39.59 -35.31
N ARG A 9 26.08 38.59 -34.51
CA ARG A 9 27.49 38.40 -34.17
C ARG A 9 27.79 36.91 -34.02
N ASP A 10 28.78 36.52 -34.80
CA ASP A 10 29.46 35.24 -34.97
C ASP A 10 29.61 34.42 -33.69
N GLU A 11 29.16 33.16 -33.73
CA GLU A 11 29.69 32.13 -32.84
C GLU A 11 30.24 30.98 -33.69
N GLU A 12 31.49 30.73 -33.40
CA GLU A 12 32.50 30.00 -34.14
C GLU A 12 32.25 28.49 -34.09
N LEU A 13 32.48 27.87 -35.24
CA LEU A 13 32.29 26.46 -35.51
C LEU A 13 33.43 25.64 -34.87
N GLU A 14 33.30 25.25 -33.61
CA GLU A 14 34.15 24.21 -33.03
C GLU A 14 33.62 22.82 -33.39
N ILE A 15 34.18 22.22 -34.45
CA ILE A 15 34.09 20.77 -34.69
C ILE A 15 35.47 20.17 -34.48
N ARG A 16 35.68 19.56 -33.31
CA ARG A 16 36.61 18.43 -33.13
C ARG A 16 35.99 17.52 -32.07
N THR A 17 35.43 16.36 -32.40
CA THR A 17 36.04 15.12 -32.89
C THR A 17 35.65 14.07 -31.85
N ASP A 18 34.84 13.11 -32.28
CA ASP A 18 34.82 11.71 -31.85
C ASP A 18 35.14 11.40 -30.38
N ASN A 19 34.11 11.03 -29.63
CA ASN A 19 34.30 9.97 -28.64
C ASN A 19 33.08 9.04 -28.66
N ALA A 20 33.34 7.81 -29.08
CA ALA A 20 32.41 6.72 -29.21
C ALA A 20 31.62 6.46 -27.91
N ALA A 21 30.37 6.06 -28.10
CA ALA A 21 29.53 5.50 -27.04
C ALA A 21 30.24 4.31 -26.35
N PRO A 22 29.89 4.07 -25.08
CA PRO A 22 28.96 2.96 -24.92
C PRO A 22 27.73 3.38 -24.10
N LYS A 23 26.57 3.17 -24.71
CA LYS A 23 25.33 2.66 -24.10
C LYS A 23 25.35 2.61 -22.55
N ALA A 24 25.08 3.73 -21.90
CA ALA A 24 24.50 3.71 -20.57
C ALA A 24 22.99 3.82 -20.76
N MET A 25 22.29 2.75 -20.39
CA MET A 25 20.84 2.66 -20.33
C MET A 25 20.27 3.89 -19.61
N PRO A 26 19.04 4.35 -19.95
CA PRO A 26 18.36 5.33 -19.12
C PRO A 26 18.33 4.77 -17.70
N SER A 27 18.98 5.50 -16.80
CA SER A 27 18.80 5.37 -15.37
C SER A 27 17.31 5.56 -15.12
N HIS A 28 16.57 4.45 -15.07
CA HIS A 28 15.36 4.38 -14.28
C HIS A 28 15.83 4.50 -12.82
N ASN A 29 16.20 5.72 -12.45
CA ASN A 29 16.15 6.14 -11.07
C ASN A 29 14.68 6.05 -10.74
N GLY A 30 14.33 4.86 -10.24
CA GLY A 30 12.99 4.49 -9.86
C GLY A 30 12.43 5.69 -9.12
N ALA A 31 11.31 6.19 -9.63
CA ALA A 31 10.32 6.72 -8.73
C ALA A 31 10.21 5.65 -7.65
N THR A 32 10.83 5.90 -6.50
CA THR A 32 10.42 5.30 -5.24
C THR A 32 8.95 5.66 -5.20
N VAL A 33 8.11 4.76 -5.72
CA VAL A 33 6.73 4.65 -5.31
C VAL A 33 6.90 4.47 -3.83
N ARG A 34 6.73 5.59 -3.13
CA ARG A 34 6.91 5.69 -1.69
C ARG A 34 5.77 4.84 -1.15
N SER A 35 5.98 3.52 -1.07
CA SER A 35 5.08 2.59 -0.42
C SER A 35 4.92 3.20 0.96
N LYS A 36 3.77 3.84 1.17
CA LYS A 36 3.49 4.56 2.40
C LYS A 36 3.67 3.51 3.50
N PRO A 37 4.47 3.78 4.56
CA PRO A 37 4.72 2.78 5.58
C PRO A 37 3.37 2.21 6.03
N LEU A 38 3.25 0.89 6.03
CA LEU A 38 2.06 0.20 6.51
C LEU A 38 2.02 0.40 8.03
N THR A 39 1.37 1.47 8.47
CA THR A 39 1.18 1.78 9.89
C THR A 39 -0.07 1.09 10.40
N HIS A 40 -0.13 0.85 11.71
CA HIS A 40 -1.32 0.31 12.38
C HIS A 40 -2.60 1.08 12.01
N GLU A 41 -2.55 2.42 12.01
CA GLU A 41 -3.66 3.28 11.61
C GLU A 41 -4.15 3.01 10.18
N ARG A 42 -3.24 2.67 9.25
CA ARG A 42 -3.60 2.35 7.86
C ARG A 42 -4.29 1.00 7.78
N VAL A 43 -3.85 0.01 8.54
CA VAL A 43 -4.49 -1.30 8.62
C VAL A 43 -5.89 -1.17 9.23
N VAL A 44 -6.04 -0.44 10.33
CA VAL A 44 -7.35 -0.12 10.94
C VAL A 44 -8.29 0.53 9.93
N ALA A 45 -7.81 1.54 9.18
CA ALA A 45 -8.62 2.21 8.16
C ALA A 45 -9.05 1.26 7.03
N VAL A 46 -8.21 0.31 6.64
CA VAL A 46 -8.55 -0.72 5.64
C VAL A 46 -9.60 -1.69 6.18
N ILE A 47 -9.46 -2.15 7.43
CA ILE A 47 -10.46 -3.01 8.08
C ILE A 47 -11.82 -2.30 8.15
N ILE A 48 -11.86 -1.03 8.60
CA ILE A 48 -13.09 -0.24 8.65
C ILE A 48 -13.75 -0.12 7.27
N ARG A 49 -12.95 0.11 6.22
CA ARG A 49 -13.45 0.15 4.84
C ARG A 49 -14.03 -1.21 4.42
N ALA A 50 -13.34 -2.31 4.74
CA ALA A 50 -13.78 -3.65 4.41
C ALA A 50 -15.07 -4.03 5.15
N VAL A 51 -15.19 -3.70 6.45
CA VAL A 51 -16.44 -3.86 7.22
C VAL A 51 -17.60 -3.16 6.51
N ARG A 52 -17.40 -1.90 6.07
CA ARG A 52 -18.41 -1.13 5.36
C ARG A 52 -18.77 -1.71 3.97
N ALA A 53 -17.86 -2.46 3.35
CA ALA A 53 -18.08 -3.09 2.07
C ALA A 53 -18.96 -4.35 2.17
N ILE A 54 -18.91 -5.06 3.30
CA ILE A 54 -19.68 -6.31 3.52
C ILE A 54 -21.17 -6.02 3.65
N HIS A 55 -21.53 -4.96 4.39
CA HIS A 55 -22.94 -4.64 4.60
C HIS A 55 -23.20 -3.14 4.63
N THR A 56 -24.20 -2.71 3.87
CA THR A 56 -24.54 -1.29 3.70
C THR A 56 -24.93 -0.63 5.02
N SER A 57 -25.52 -1.37 5.97
CA SER A 57 -25.88 -0.86 7.29
C SER A 57 -24.68 -0.35 8.12
N PHE A 58 -23.46 -0.78 7.81
CA PHE A 58 -22.26 -0.30 8.51
C PHE A 58 -21.71 1.02 7.94
N SER A 59 -22.20 1.47 6.79
CA SER A 59 -21.68 2.66 6.07
C SER A 59 -21.80 3.95 6.88
N GLY A 60 -22.86 4.07 7.69
CA GLY A 60 -23.14 5.25 8.52
C GLY A 60 -22.68 5.14 9.96
N LEU A 61 -22.09 4.00 10.37
CA LEU A 61 -21.63 3.82 11.75
C LEU A 61 -20.28 4.49 11.97
N GLU A 62 -20.13 5.09 13.14
CA GLU A 62 -18.83 5.51 13.66
C GLU A 62 -18.09 4.25 14.15
N LEU A 63 -17.09 3.84 13.38
CA LEU A 63 -16.25 2.68 13.67
C LEU A 63 -14.86 3.15 14.06
N ASN A 64 -14.27 2.51 15.06
CA ASN A 64 -12.93 2.82 15.56
C ASN A 64 -12.17 1.53 15.91
N GLY A 65 -10.97 1.66 16.48
CA GLY A 65 -10.14 0.52 16.86
C GLY A 65 -10.78 -0.39 17.92
N ASP A 66 -11.52 0.18 18.87
CA ASP A 66 -12.14 -0.55 19.99
C ASP A 66 -13.43 -1.30 19.59
N THR A 67 -13.92 -1.11 18.37
CA THR A 67 -15.15 -1.77 17.90
C THR A 67 -14.93 -3.27 17.73
N ASN A 68 -15.74 -4.09 18.41
CA ASN A 68 -15.68 -5.54 18.32
C ASN A 68 -16.43 -6.06 17.08
N LEU A 69 -15.77 -6.93 16.31
CA LEU A 69 -16.31 -7.47 15.06
C LEU A 69 -17.55 -8.35 15.28
N ALA A 70 -17.60 -9.14 16.35
CA ALA A 70 -18.73 -10.03 16.62
C ALA A 70 -19.75 -9.40 17.59
N LEU A 71 -19.28 -8.80 18.68
CA LEU A 71 -20.16 -8.29 19.74
C LEU A 71 -20.85 -6.98 19.36
N ASP A 72 -20.13 -6.01 18.78
CA ASP A 72 -20.71 -4.71 18.42
C ASP A 72 -21.37 -4.74 17.04
N LEU A 73 -20.74 -5.43 16.07
CA LEU A 73 -21.20 -5.45 14.68
C LEU A 73 -22.04 -6.68 14.32
N GLY A 74 -22.07 -7.71 15.16
CA GLY A 74 -22.80 -8.94 14.87
C GLY A 74 -22.22 -9.75 13.72
N LEU A 75 -20.95 -9.55 13.34
CA LEU A 75 -20.35 -10.34 12.26
C LEU A 75 -20.19 -11.79 12.72
N GLU A 76 -20.93 -12.68 12.08
CA GLU A 76 -20.79 -14.13 12.26
C GLU A 76 -19.47 -14.63 11.68
N SER A 77 -19.08 -15.87 12.01
CA SER A 77 -17.82 -16.47 11.53
C SER A 77 -17.68 -16.42 10.00
N ALA A 78 -18.76 -16.64 9.24
CA ALA A 78 -18.76 -16.55 7.78
C ALA A 78 -18.50 -15.12 7.28
N SER A 79 -19.17 -14.12 7.86
CA SER A 79 -18.95 -12.70 7.51
C SER A 79 -17.56 -12.22 7.94
N ARG A 80 -17.00 -12.75 9.03
CA ARG A 80 -15.61 -12.48 9.41
C ARG A 80 -14.60 -13.10 8.44
N VAL A 81 -14.86 -14.31 7.92
CA VAL A 81 -14.04 -14.88 6.84
C VAL A 81 -14.06 -13.96 5.61
N GLU A 82 -15.23 -13.48 5.20
CA GLU A 82 -15.37 -12.54 4.09
C GLU A 82 -14.62 -11.22 4.33
N LEU A 83 -14.74 -10.66 5.54
CA LEU A 83 -13.97 -9.49 5.97
C LEU A 83 -12.46 -9.70 5.82
N LEU A 84 -11.96 -10.81 6.34
CA LEU A 84 -10.54 -11.11 6.33
C LEU A 84 -10.02 -11.29 4.91
N LEU A 85 -10.79 -11.91 4.02
CA LEU A 85 -10.45 -12.03 2.60
C LEU A 85 -10.42 -10.67 1.88
N GLU A 86 -11.33 -9.76 2.21
CA GLU A 86 -11.31 -8.40 1.64
C GLU A 86 -10.11 -7.59 2.16
N VAL A 87 -9.79 -7.71 3.45
CA VAL A 87 -8.59 -7.08 4.05
C VAL A 87 -7.30 -7.65 3.44
N GLU A 88 -7.23 -8.97 3.25
CA GLU A 88 -6.12 -9.66 2.59
C GLU A 88 -5.88 -9.09 1.18
N ARG A 89 -6.94 -9.00 0.37
CA ARG A 89 -6.87 -8.42 -0.99
C ARG A 89 -6.52 -6.93 -0.99
N ALA A 90 -7.06 -6.17 -0.03
CA ALA A 90 -6.84 -4.73 0.04
C ALA A 90 -5.41 -4.36 0.46
N LEU A 91 -4.77 -5.23 1.24
CA LEU A 91 -3.38 -5.08 1.68
C LEU A 91 -2.36 -5.85 0.84
N ASP A 92 -2.83 -6.75 -0.05
CA ASP A 92 -2.02 -7.64 -0.90
C ASP A 92 -1.08 -8.55 -0.09
N ILE A 93 -1.64 -9.24 0.91
CA ILE A 93 -0.88 -10.03 1.90
C ILE A 93 -1.42 -11.45 2.03
N ALA A 94 -0.78 -12.30 2.82
CA ALA A 94 -1.33 -13.61 3.19
C ALA A 94 -1.80 -13.62 4.65
N LEU A 95 -3.08 -13.93 4.89
CA LEU A 95 -3.65 -14.06 6.23
C LEU A 95 -4.08 -15.49 6.51
N ASP A 96 -3.93 -15.92 7.77
CA ASP A 96 -4.49 -17.19 8.23
C ASP A 96 -5.98 -17.02 8.56
N VAL A 97 -6.81 -16.84 7.52
CA VAL A 97 -8.22 -16.51 7.65
C VAL A 97 -8.97 -17.52 8.54
N GLY A 98 -8.61 -18.80 8.43
CA GLY A 98 -9.21 -19.90 9.20
C GLY A 98 -9.00 -19.74 10.71
N THR A 99 -7.79 -19.41 11.15
CA THR A 99 -7.50 -19.20 12.57
C THR A 99 -8.10 -17.90 13.07
N VAL A 100 -8.03 -16.80 12.30
CA VAL A 100 -8.48 -15.48 12.77
C VAL A 100 -10.00 -15.38 12.88
N ALA A 101 -10.75 -16.04 11.98
CA ALA A 101 -12.20 -15.95 11.96
C ALA A 101 -12.89 -16.59 13.19
N VAL A 102 -12.21 -17.46 13.95
CA VAL A 102 -12.83 -18.16 15.10
C VAL A 102 -12.96 -17.27 16.35
N PHE A 103 -12.23 -16.15 16.41
CA PHE A 103 -12.28 -15.27 17.56
C PHE A 103 -13.54 -14.39 17.54
N SER A 104 -14.33 -14.49 18.60
CA SER A 104 -15.50 -13.62 18.81
C SER A 104 -15.15 -12.34 19.59
N GLU A 105 -14.15 -12.41 20.46
CA GLU A 105 -13.63 -11.29 21.25
C GLU A 105 -12.50 -10.59 20.46
N LEU A 106 -12.76 -10.15 19.23
CA LEU A 106 -11.73 -9.51 18.39
C LEU A 106 -12.19 -8.13 17.93
N THR A 107 -11.45 -7.11 18.36
CA THR A 107 -11.62 -5.72 17.93
C THR A 107 -10.90 -5.42 16.63
N ILE A 108 -11.27 -4.31 15.99
CA ILE A 108 -10.60 -3.82 14.78
C ILE A 108 -9.11 -3.54 15.03
N ALA A 109 -8.76 -2.97 16.19
CA ALA A 109 -7.38 -2.68 16.55
C ALA A 109 -6.56 -3.95 16.80
N GLU A 110 -7.14 -4.95 17.46
CA GLU A 110 -6.49 -6.24 17.70
C GLU A 110 -6.31 -7.03 16.40
N LEU A 111 -7.30 -6.99 15.49
CA LEU A 111 -7.13 -7.54 14.15
C LEU A 111 -5.98 -6.85 13.41
N ALA A 112 -5.88 -5.52 13.49
CA ALA A 112 -4.77 -4.78 12.89
C ALA A 112 -3.41 -5.17 13.52
N ASP A 113 -3.36 -5.37 14.83
CA ASP A 113 -2.15 -5.83 15.53
C ASP A 113 -1.74 -7.24 15.11
N LEU A 114 -2.70 -8.12 14.80
CA LEU A 114 -2.41 -9.46 14.30
C LEU A 114 -1.86 -9.45 12.86
N ILE A 115 -2.30 -8.50 12.05
CA ILE A 115 -1.87 -8.34 10.65
C ILE A 115 -0.48 -7.68 10.57
N LEU A 116 -0.21 -6.68 11.41
CA LEU A 116 1.02 -5.88 11.35
C LEU A 116 2.34 -6.67 11.40
N PRO A 117 2.54 -7.68 12.26
CA PRO A 117 3.77 -8.48 12.27
C PRO A 117 3.88 -9.36 11.02
N LYS A 118 2.76 -9.79 10.42
CA LYS A 118 2.77 -10.54 9.15
C LYS A 118 3.28 -9.69 7.99
N LEU A 119 3.01 -8.38 8.02
CA LEU A 119 3.56 -7.41 7.06
C LEU A 119 5.07 -7.17 7.21
N GLN A 120 5.63 -7.44 8.39
CA GLN A 120 7.07 -7.27 8.67
C GLN A 120 7.88 -8.53 8.37
N ASP A 121 7.23 -9.70 8.31
CA ASP A 121 7.86 -11.00 8.06
C ASP A 121 8.05 -11.33 6.56
N ASP A 122 7.36 -10.61 5.65
CA ASP A 122 7.50 -10.70 4.19
C ASP A 122 8.91 -10.29 3.64
N GLY A 123 9.87 -10.04 4.54
CA GLY A 123 11.28 -9.80 4.23
C GLY A 123 12.22 -10.99 4.39
N VAL A 124 11.81 -12.13 4.98
CA VAL A 124 12.78 -13.18 5.38
C VAL A 124 12.28 -14.62 5.19
N TYR A 125 11.93 -14.99 3.95
CA TYR A 125 12.13 -16.39 3.51
C TYR A 125 13.05 -16.44 2.29
N ARG A 126 14.25 -15.88 2.42
CA ARG A 126 15.39 -16.30 1.59
C ARG A 126 15.84 -17.66 2.11
N LEU A 127 15.25 -18.73 1.56
CA LEU A 127 15.74 -20.09 1.82
C LEU A 127 17.25 -20.14 1.53
N PRO A 128 18.09 -20.65 2.45
CA PRO A 128 19.48 -20.91 2.13
C PRO A 128 19.52 -22.03 1.09
N ILE A 129 20.00 -21.71 -0.11
CA ILE A 129 20.44 -22.73 -1.06
C ILE A 129 21.55 -23.55 -0.37
N THR A 130 21.26 -24.82 -0.09
CA THR A 130 22.28 -25.83 0.24
C THR A 130 22.53 -26.67 -1.00
#